data_AF-A0A2I0QG23-F1
#
_entry.id   AF-A0A2I0QG23-F1
#
_cell.length_a   1.000
_cell.length_b   1.000
_cell.length_c   1.000
_cell.angle_alpha   90.00
_cell.angle_beta   90.00
_cell.angle_gamma   90.00
#
_symmetry.space_group_name_H-M   'P 1'
#
loop_
_entity.id
_entity.type
_entity.pdbx_description
1 polymer ?
#
loop_
_entity_poly.entity_id
_entity_poly.type
_entity_poly.pdbx_seq_one_letter_code
_entity_poly.pdbx_strand_id
1 'polypeptide(L)'
;MTNMLAGFNGMEAGMGITMSLSLAIIALFIGTPEGLIAFILLISLAGALLGFLKYNWFPAKVFPGDVGNLTIGAVIATAIIIGNFESYGVIVMLPFIIEFFVKLI
;
A
#
# COMPACT_ATOMS: atom_id res chain seq x y z
N MET A 1 -3.01 -8.81 1.14
CA MET A 1 -2.12 -8.00 2.01
C MET A 1 -2.89 -7.19 3.03
N THR A 2 -3.70 -6.22 2.62
CA THR A 2 -4.44 -5.32 3.53
C THR A 2 -5.58 -5.97 4.31
N ASN A 3 -6.20 -7.06 3.82
CA ASN A 3 -7.24 -7.77 4.57
C ASN A 3 -6.71 -8.61 5.75
N MET A 4 -5.38 -8.77 5.87
CA MET A 4 -4.79 -9.58 6.94
C MET A 4 -4.44 -8.74 8.18
N LEU A 5 -4.04 -7.49 8.03
CA LEU A 5 -3.86 -6.51 9.11
C LEU A 5 -5.02 -5.50 9.06
N ALA A 6 -6.25 -5.99 9.21
CA ALA A 6 -7.46 -5.17 9.19
C ALA A 6 -8.15 -5.23 10.56
N GLY A 7 -8.98 -4.23 10.85
CA GLY A 7 -9.88 -4.27 12.02
C GLY A 7 -9.86 -3.05 12.94
N PHE A 8 -8.99 -2.08 12.69
CA PHE A 8 -8.97 -0.82 13.42
C PHE A 8 -9.14 0.38 12.47
N ASN A 9 -9.87 1.40 12.94
CA ASN A 9 -10.16 2.61 12.18
C ASN A 9 -8.87 3.31 11.73
N GLY A 10 -8.71 3.52 10.42
CA GLY A 10 -7.56 4.20 9.84
C GLY A 10 -6.35 3.29 9.57
N MET A 11 -6.38 2.02 9.97
CA MET A 11 -5.23 1.12 9.88
C MET A 11 -4.91 0.74 8.44
N GLU A 12 -5.90 0.30 7.65
CA GLU A 12 -5.68 -0.16 6.28
C GLU A 12 -5.24 1.01 5.38
N ALA A 13 -5.90 2.16 5.53
CA ALA A 13 -5.53 3.38 4.83
C ALA A 13 -4.14 3.88 5.24
N GLY A 14 -3.81 3.87 6.54
CA GLY A 14 -2.50 4.28 7.05
C GLY A 14 -1.36 3.40 6.54
N MET A 15 -1.54 2.07 6.54
CA MET A 15 -0.55 1.16 5.96
C MET A 15 -0.41 1.35 4.46
N GLY A 16 -1.52 1.51 3.72
CA GLY A 16 -1.45 1.78 2.29
C GLY A 16 -0.71 3.08 1.97
N ILE A 17 -0.90 4.15 2.76
CA ILE A 17 -0.19 5.42 2.63
C ILE A 17 1.31 5.24 2.89
N THR A 18 1.68 4.60 4.01
CA THR A 18 3.09 4.42 4.36
C THR A 18 3.83 3.57 3.32
N MET A 19 3.26 2.45 2.89
CA MET A 19 3.85 1.60 1.84
C MET A 19 3.99 2.35 0.51
N SER A 20 2.94 3.05 0.09
CA SER A 20 2.95 3.77 -1.19
C SER A 20 3.98 4.90 -1.20
N LEU A 21 4.10 5.67 -0.12
CA LEU A 21 5.11 6.73 0.00
C LEU A 21 6.54 6.16 0.03
N SER A 22 6.79 5.08 0.78
CA SER A 22 8.12 4.44 0.81
C SER A 22 8.55 3.93 -0.56
N LEU A 23 7.66 3.23 -1.27
CA LEU A 23 7.93 2.72 -2.61
C LEU A 23 8.04 3.84 -3.65
N ALA A 24 7.27 4.93 -3.50
CA ALA A 24 7.39 6.10 -4.37
C ALA A 24 8.78 6.74 -4.27
N ILE A 25 9.32 6.85 -3.06
CA ILE A 25 10.70 7.34 -2.85
C ILE A 25 11.72 6.43 -3.53
N ILE A 26 11.58 5.11 -3.37
CA ILE A 26 12.46 4.13 -4.04
C ILE A 26 12.37 4.26 -5.57
N ALA A 27 11.17 4.41 -6.10
CA ALA A 27 10.92 4.56 -7.53
C ALA A 27 11.61 5.81 -8.11
N LEU A 28 11.68 6.92 -7.36
CA LEU A 28 12.47 8.09 -7.74
C LEU A 28 13.98 7.83 -7.73
N PHE A 29 14.49 7.10 -6.73
CA PHE A 29 15.92 6.78 -6.63
C PHE A 29 16.41 5.85 -7.73
N ILE A 30 15.55 4.99 -8.25
CA ILE A 30 15.88 4.12 -9.40
C ILE A 30 16.12 4.96 -10.66
N GLY A 31 15.38 6.06 -10.84
CA GLY A 31 15.63 7.04 -11.89
C GLY A 31 15.38 6.53 -13.32
N THR A 32 14.67 5.41 -13.48
CA THR A 32 14.29 4.87 -14.79
C THR A 32 12.92 5.42 -15.23
N PRO A 33 12.63 5.45 -16.55
CA PRO A 33 11.29 5.82 -17.05
C PRO A 33 10.17 4.99 -16.42
N GLU A 34 10.39 3.70 -16.24
CA GLU A 34 9.43 2.78 -15.63
C GLU A 34 9.25 3.07 -14.12
N GLY A 35 10.34 3.42 -13.43
CA GLY A 35 10.30 3.91 -12.05
C GLY A 35 9.46 5.18 -11.91
N LEU A 36 9.53 6.12 -12.86
CA LEU A 36 8.68 7.30 -12.85
C LEU A 36 7.18 6.97 -13.02
N ILE A 37 6.84 5.97 -13.85
CA ILE A 37 5.45 5.50 -13.97
C ILE A 37 4.97 4.91 -12.64
N ALA A 38 5.79 4.06 -12.02
CA ALA A 38 5.49 3.49 -10.70
C ALA A 38 5.34 4.59 -9.63
N PHE A 39 6.19 5.61 -9.63
CA PHE A 39 6.10 6.76 -8.74
C PHE A 39 4.75 7.48 -8.86
N ILE A 40 4.30 7.77 -10.09
CA ILE A 40 3.02 8.45 -10.32
C ILE A 40 1.84 7.61 -9.81
N LEU A 41 1.86 6.29 -10.03
CA LEU A 41 0.83 5.39 -9.51
C LEU A 41 0.78 5.38 -7.98
N LEU A 42 1.95 5.30 -7.34
CA LEU A 42 2.07 5.22 -5.89
C LEU A 42 1.68 6.53 -5.20
N ILE A 43 2.08 7.69 -5.74
CA ILE A 43 1.70 8.99 -5.17
C ILE A 43 0.21 9.26 -5.35
N SER A 44 -0.38 8.82 -6.47
CA SER A 44 -1.84 8.92 -6.69
C SER A 44 -2.62 8.07 -5.70
N LEU A 45 -2.15 6.84 -5.42
CA LEU A 45 -2.73 5.98 -4.39
C LEU A 45 -2.61 6.62 -3.00
N ALA A 46 -1.42 7.15 -2.65
CA ALA A 46 -1.20 7.82 -1.37
C ALA A 46 -2.15 9.01 -1.19
N GLY A 47 -2.33 9.83 -2.22
CA GLY A 47 -3.26 10.97 -2.22
C GLY A 47 -4.72 10.54 -2.05
N ALA A 48 -5.16 9.50 -2.78
CA ALA A 48 -6.51 8.94 -2.64
C ALA A 48 -6.75 8.40 -1.22
N LEU A 49 -5.77 7.69 -0.65
CA LEU A 49 -5.86 7.16 0.70
C LEU A 49 -5.81 8.24 1.77
N LEU A 50 -5.06 9.32 1.59
CA LEU A 50 -5.08 10.48 2.50
C LEU A 50 -6.46 11.14 2.52
N GLY A 51 -7.09 11.30 1.34
CA GLY A 51 -8.46 11.79 1.24
C GLY A 51 -9.47 10.87 1.91
N PHE A 52 -9.32 9.55 1.72
CA PHE A 52 -10.14 8.53 2.34
C PHE A 52 -9.94 8.46 3.87
N LEU A 53 -8.70 8.61 4.34
CA LEU A 53 -8.33 8.53 5.75
C LEU A 53 -9.11 9.53 6.59
N LYS A 54 -9.43 10.72 6.06
CA LYS A 54 -10.30 11.70 6.75
C LYS A 54 -11.66 11.12 7.17
N TYR A 55 -12.21 10.18 6.40
CA TYR A 55 -13.51 9.53 6.69
C TYR A 55 -13.36 8.21 7.44
N ASN A 56 -12.19 7.58 7.34
CA ASN A 56 -11.88 6.31 7.99
C ASN A 56 -11.17 6.48 9.34
N TRP A 57 -10.69 7.68 9.67
CA TRP A 57 -10.05 7.98 10.96
C TRP A 57 -11.02 7.80 12.13
N PHE A 58 -10.50 7.41 13.29
CA PHE A 58 -11.30 7.16 14.48
C PHE A 58 -12.08 8.41 14.92
N PRO A 59 -13.41 8.33 15.16
CA PRO A 59 -14.32 7.21 14.90
C PRO A 59 -14.71 7.09 13.41
N ALA A 60 -14.50 5.91 12.81
CA ALA A 60 -14.69 5.70 11.37
C ALA A 60 -16.14 5.88 10.94
N LYS A 61 -16.33 6.62 9.83
CA LYS A 61 -17.63 6.82 9.17
C LYS A 61 -17.78 5.96 7.92
N VAL A 62 -16.66 5.62 7.30
CA VAL A 62 -16.61 4.81 6.07
C VAL A 62 -15.51 3.76 6.21
N PHE A 63 -15.80 2.54 5.79
CA PHE A 63 -14.85 1.43 5.78
C PHE A 63 -14.39 1.11 4.35
N PRO A 64 -13.12 0.72 4.16
CA PRO A 64 -12.59 0.40 2.83
C PRO A 64 -13.21 -0.89 2.26
N GLY A 65 -13.53 -1.85 3.14
CA GLY A 65 -14.00 -3.18 2.76
C GLY A 65 -13.02 -3.96 1.88
N ASP A 66 -13.47 -5.10 1.35
CA ASP A 66 -12.64 -5.91 0.46
C ASP A 66 -12.28 -5.19 -0.84
N VAL A 67 -13.20 -4.36 -1.36
CA VAL A 67 -12.98 -3.59 -2.59
C VAL A 67 -11.80 -2.65 -2.42
N GLY A 68 -11.76 -1.86 -1.34
CA GLY A 68 -10.65 -0.95 -1.05
C GLY A 68 -9.35 -1.71 -0.78
N ASN A 69 -9.43 -2.73 0.07
CA ASN A 69 -8.27 -3.50 0.50
C ASN A 69 -7.58 -4.20 -0.69
N LEU A 70 -8.32 -4.92 -1.52
CA LEU A 70 -7.77 -5.61 -2.70
C LEU A 70 -7.19 -4.62 -3.71
N THR A 71 -7.85 -3.47 -3.89
CA THR A 71 -7.36 -2.41 -4.79
C THR A 71 -6.01 -1.86 -4.33
N ILE A 72 -5.86 -1.53 -3.04
CA ILE A 72 -4.59 -1.03 -2.48
C ILE A 72 -3.46 -2.03 -2.77
N GLY A 73 -3.69 -3.32 -2.49
CA GLY A 73 -2.69 -4.36 -2.73
C GLY A 73 -2.35 -4.53 -4.21
N ALA A 74 -3.36 -4.52 -5.09
CA ALA A 74 -3.17 -4.69 -6.52
C ALA A 74 -2.39 -3.51 -7.15
N VAL A 75 -2.69 -2.27 -6.76
CA VAL A 75 -1.97 -1.09 -7.26
C VAL A 75 -0.51 -1.11 -6.80
N ILE A 76 -0.25 -1.43 -5.52
CA ILE A 76 1.12 -1.54 -5.00
C ILE A 76 1.92 -2.63 -5.74
N ALA A 77 1.33 -3.83 -5.91
CA ALA A 77 1.97 -4.92 -6.63
C ALA A 77 2.25 -4.56 -8.09
N THR A 78 1.30 -3.89 -8.75
CA THR A 78 1.45 -3.44 -10.14
C THR A 78 2.57 -2.41 -10.28
N ALA A 79 2.65 -1.45 -9.36
CA ALA A 79 3.72 -0.45 -9.37
C ALA A 79 5.11 -1.08 -9.19
N ILE A 80 5.23 -2.09 -8.33
CA ILE A 80 6.49 -2.83 -8.11
C ILE A 80 6.94 -3.56 -9.39
N ILE A 81 6.02 -4.23 -10.07
CA ILE A 81 6.31 -4.98 -11.31
C ILE A 81 6.67 -4.02 -12.44
N ILE A 82 5.90 -2.94 -12.62
CA ILE A 82 6.18 -1.93 -13.64
C ILE A 82 7.54 -1.30 -13.40
N GLY A 83 7.83 -0.88 -12.17
CA GLY A 83 9.06 -0.19 -11.82
C GLY A 83 10.31 -1.08 -11.73
N ASN A 84 10.16 -2.41 -11.89
CA ASN A 84 11.26 -3.38 -11.85
C ASN A 84 12.08 -3.30 -10.54
N PHE A 85 11.37 -3.26 -9.40
CA PHE A 85 11.96 -3.15 -8.06
C PHE A 85 11.40 -4.17 -7.07
N GLU A 86 11.15 -5.40 -7.55
CA GLU A 86 10.56 -6.52 -6.80
C GLU A 86 11.28 -6.79 -5.48
N SER A 87 12.60 -6.74 -5.47
CA SER A 87 13.43 -6.92 -4.26
C SER A 87 13.03 -5.95 -3.15
N TYR A 88 12.78 -4.68 -3.48
CA TYR A 88 12.34 -3.67 -2.51
C TYR A 88 10.87 -3.87 -2.13
N GLY A 89 10.05 -4.30 -3.08
CA GLY A 89 8.66 -4.68 -2.83
C GLY A 89 8.53 -5.76 -1.75
N VAL A 90 9.34 -6.81 -1.82
CA VAL A 90 9.37 -7.90 -0.83
C VAL A 90 9.70 -7.37 0.57
N ILE A 91 10.68 -6.46 0.68
CA ILE A 91 11.07 -5.86 1.97
C ILE A 91 9.90 -5.10 2.60
N VAL A 92 9.20 -4.27 1.82
CA VAL A 92 8.05 -3.50 2.31
C VAL A 92 6.87 -4.42 2.68
N MET A 93 6.75 -5.59 2.06
CA MET A 93 5.71 -6.59 2.36
C MET A 93 6.03 -7.47 3.58
N LEU A 94 7.25 -7.45 4.12
CA LEU A 94 7.66 -8.34 5.22
C LEU A 94 6.68 -8.37 6.41
N PRO A 95 6.14 -7.24 6.92
CA PRO A 95 5.20 -7.29 8.04
C PRO A 95 3.93 -8.10 7.71
N PHE A 96 3.45 -8.02 6.48
CA PHE A 96 2.26 -8.74 6.01
C PHE A 96 2.54 -10.23 5.81
N ILE A 97 3.75 -10.57 5.36
CA ILE A 97 4.19 -11.96 5.22
C ILE A 97 4.29 -12.60 6.61
N ILE A 98 4.88 -11.91 7.58
CA ILE A 98 4.97 -12.38 8.97
C ILE A 98 3.57 -12.61 9.54
N GLU A 99 2.65 -11.64 9.40
CA GLU A 99 1.27 -11.78 9.85
C GLU A 99 0.57 -13.00 9.21
N PHE A 100 0.79 -13.23 7.92
CA PHE A 100 0.22 -14.39 7.22
C PHE A 100 0.61 -15.70 7.88
N PHE A 101 1.89 -15.88 8.22
CA PHE A 101 2.36 -17.08 8.90
C PHE A 101 1.89 -17.18 10.35
N VAL A 102 1.80 -16.06 11.07
CA VAL A 102 1.27 -16.04 12.45
C VAL A 102 -0.17 -16.54 12.49
N LYS A 103 -1.00 -16.16 11.51
CA LYS A 103 -2.40 -16.62 11.41
C LYS A 103 -2.57 -18.08 10.98
N LEU A 104 -1.49 -18.72 10.54
CA LEU A 104 -1.50 -20.10 10.06
C LEU A 104 -1.21 -21.11 11.18
N ILE A 105 -0.68 -20.63 12.32
CA ILE A 105 -0.42 -21.39 13.55
C ILE A 105 -1.64 -21.25 14.48
#